data_AF-A0A7S2ZV43-F1
#
_entry.id   AF-A0A7S2ZV43-F1
#
_cell.length_a   1.000
_cell.length_b   1.000
_cell.length_c   1.000
_cell.angle_alpha   90.00
_cell.angle_beta   90.00
_cell.angle_gamma   90.00
#
_symmetry.space_group_name_H-M   'P 1'
#
loop_
_entity.id
_entity.type
_entity.pdbx_description
1 polymer ?
#
loop_
_entity_poly.entity_id
_entity_poly.type
_entity_poly.pdbx_seq_one_letter_code
_entity_poly.pdbx_strand_id
1 'polypeptide(L)'
;MRVSRYFNQVQVGSIAAFTEDINLVVSAPTGSGKTVVFELAICRLIQRRLNVPQEFNIVYLAPIKALCAEKAMEWKKKFEPFGITVEEVTGDNTGDFHTLTNVDLICTTPEKWDTLTRTRGPQFNRKVPQNEIELFFQFGIASKTALLIVDEVHSLNDERGGTLEAVISRMRLTQTLLRHASSERAA
;
A
#
# COMPACT_ATOMS: atom_id res chain seq x y z
N MET A 1 -13.99 5.14 -23.79
CA MET A 1 -12.68 5.41 -23.13
C MET A 1 -11.83 6.21 -24.12
N ARG A 2 -11.50 7.48 -23.84
CA ARG A 2 -10.54 8.23 -24.67
C ARG A 2 -9.15 7.80 -24.23
N VAL A 3 -8.49 6.95 -25.02
CA VAL A 3 -7.08 6.64 -24.83
C VAL A 3 -6.27 7.83 -25.35
N SER A 4 -5.67 8.59 -24.44
CA SER A 4 -4.74 9.66 -24.80
C SER A 4 -3.35 9.05 -24.99
N ARG A 5 -2.65 9.46 -26.06
CA ARG A 5 -1.24 9.10 -26.28
C ARG A 5 -0.28 9.85 -25.35
N TYR A 6 -0.75 10.92 -24.72
CA TYR A 6 0.08 11.81 -23.90
C TYR A 6 -0.50 11.94 -22.49
N PHE A 7 0.39 12.02 -21.50
CA PHE A 7 0.05 12.38 -20.14
C PHE A 7 -0.43 13.83 -20.06
N ASN A 8 -1.41 14.09 -19.19
CA ASN A 8 -1.90 15.43 -18.91
C ASN A 8 -0.92 16.19 -17.99
N GLN A 9 -1.19 17.48 -17.75
CA GLN A 9 -0.29 18.33 -16.96
C GLN A 9 -0.07 17.85 -15.52
N VAL A 10 -1.10 17.30 -14.85
CA VAL A 10 -0.96 16.77 -13.49
C VAL A 10 -0.08 15.52 -13.48
N GLN A 11 -0.25 14.66 -14.47
CA GLN A 11 0.54 13.43 -14.63
C GLN A 11 2.00 13.74 -14.96
N VAL A 12 2.25 14.69 -15.86
CA VAL A 12 3.62 15.16 -16.19
C VAL A 12 4.26 15.85 -14.98
N GLY A 13 3.52 16.71 -14.28
CA GLY A 13 4.01 17.38 -13.08
C GLY A 13 4.32 16.42 -11.92
N SER A 14 3.74 15.21 -11.94
CA SER A 14 3.94 14.17 -10.94
C SER A 14 4.86 13.05 -11.41
N ILE A 15 5.69 13.27 -12.44
CA ILE A 15 6.57 12.24 -13.03
C ILE A 15 7.59 11.68 -12.03
N ALA A 16 7.87 12.41 -10.95
CA ALA A 16 8.67 11.93 -9.81
C ALA A 16 8.13 10.59 -9.26
N ALA A 17 6.81 10.35 -9.33
CA ALA A 17 6.20 9.07 -8.94
C ALA A 17 6.77 7.86 -9.71
N PHE A 18 7.26 8.06 -10.93
CA PHE A 18 7.89 7.01 -11.73
C PHE A 18 9.42 7.03 -11.68
N THR A 19 10.02 8.20 -11.46
CA THR A 19 11.47 8.41 -11.68
C THR A 19 12.28 8.40 -10.39
N GLU A 20 11.66 8.72 -9.26
CA GLU A 20 12.31 8.90 -7.96
C GLU A 20 11.66 8.02 -6.89
N ASP A 21 12.41 7.73 -5.82
CA ASP A 21 11.94 6.94 -4.69
C ASP A 21 11.65 7.87 -3.48
N ILE A 22 10.79 8.87 -3.70
CA ILE A 22 10.39 9.89 -2.71
C ILE A 22 8.91 9.77 -2.33
N ASN A 23 8.57 10.24 -1.12
CA ASN A 23 7.18 10.41 -0.73
C ASN A 23 6.59 11.62 -1.48
N LEU A 24 5.44 11.43 -2.14
CA LEU A 24 4.80 12.45 -2.96
C LEU A 24 3.37 12.72 -2.50
N VAL A 25 2.99 14.00 -2.42
CA VAL A 25 1.61 14.45 -2.23
C VAL A 25 1.17 15.16 -3.49
N VAL A 26 0.08 14.70 -4.10
CA VAL A 26 -0.50 15.30 -5.31
C VAL A 26 -1.88 15.87 -4.98
N SER A 27 -1.98 17.19 -4.95
CA SER A 27 -3.26 17.88 -4.80
C SER A 27 -3.80 18.30 -6.16
N ALA A 28 -4.86 17.64 -6.60
CA ALA A 28 -5.54 17.95 -7.86
C ALA A 28 -7.03 17.56 -7.80
N PRO A 29 -7.92 18.29 -8.49
CA PRO A 29 -9.35 17.97 -8.54
C PRO A 29 -9.64 16.56 -9.03
N THR A 30 -10.79 16.01 -8.65
CA THR A 30 -11.29 14.74 -9.20
C THR A 30 -11.41 14.82 -10.73
N GLY A 31 -11.06 13.74 -11.43
CA GLY A 31 -10.99 13.72 -12.90
C GLY A 31 -9.67 14.22 -13.50
N SER A 32 -8.74 14.76 -12.70
CA SER A 32 -7.42 15.20 -13.19
C SER A 32 -6.46 14.06 -13.52
N GLY A 33 -6.88 12.80 -13.36
CA GLY A 33 -6.08 11.63 -13.68
C GLY A 33 -5.06 11.22 -12.61
N LYS A 34 -5.33 11.51 -11.32
CA LYS A 34 -4.51 11.07 -10.17
C LYS A 34 -4.27 9.55 -10.15
N THR A 35 -5.25 8.76 -10.59
CA THR A 35 -5.12 7.30 -10.71
C THR A 35 -3.92 6.87 -11.56
N VAL A 36 -3.60 7.61 -12.62
CA VAL A 36 -2.42 7.31 -13.45
C VAL A 36 -1.12 7.57 -12.68
N VAL A 37 -1.09 8.55 -11.77
CA VAL A 37 0.08 8.79 -10.90
C VAL A 37 0.29 7.60 -9.96
N PHE A 38 -0.78 7.01 -9.43
CA PHE A 38 -0.70 5.78 -8.63
C PHE A 38 -0.14 4.62 -9.46
N GLU A 39 -0.62 4.45 -10.69
CA GLU A 39 -0.15 3.40 -11.61
C GLU A 39 1.33 3.58 -11.98
N LEU A 40 1.79 4.82 -12.16
CA LEU A 40 3.20 5.13 -12.36
C LEU A 40 4.06 4.70 -11.16
N ALA A 41 3.61 4.97 -9.93
CA ALA A 41 4.31 4.53 -8.71
C ALA A 41 4.35 3.00 -8.59
N ILE A 42 3.24 2.32 -8.91
CA ILE A 42 3.16 0.85 -8.94
C ILE A 42 4.15 0.28 -9.97
N CYS A 43 4.14 0.80 -11.19
CA CYS A 43 5.06 0.38 -12.25
C CYS A 43 6.53 0.58 -11.87
N ARG A 44 6.87 1.69 -11.22
CA ARG A 44 8.22 1.95 -10.71
C ARG A 44 8.65 0.91 -9.68
N LEU A 45 7.80 0.62 -8.70
CA LEU A 45 8.11 -0.39 -7.70
C LEU A 45 8.31 -1.77 -8.34
N ILE A 46 7.40 -2.19 -9.21
CA ILE A 46 7.51 -3.46 -9.94
C ILE A 46 8.84 -3.51 -10.69
N GLN A 47 9.18 -2.47 -11.47
CA GLN A 47 10.43 -2.40 -12.22
C GLN A 47 11.66 -2.58 -11.33
N ARG A 48 11.67 -1.98 -10.13
CA ARG A 48 12.77 -2.11 -9.15
C ARG A 48 12.86 -3.51 -8.56
N ARG A 49 11.75 -4.25 -8.49
CA ARG A 49 11.64 -5.53 -7.80
C ARG A 49 11.67 -6.74 -8.72
N LEU A 50 11.59 -6.58 -10.04
CA LEU A 50 11.69 -7.67 -11.03
C LEU A 50 12.88 -8.62 -10.80
N ASN A 51 13.99 -8.13 -10.22
CA ASN A 51 15.21 -8.92 -9.98
C ASN A 51 15.55 -9.10 -8.49
N VAL A 52 14.65 -8.77 -7.57
CA VAL A 52 14.89 -8.88 -6.12
C VAL A 52 13.84 -9.80 -5.51
N PRO A 53 14.20 -11.02 -5.06
CA PRO A 53 13.26 -12.03 -4.56
C PRO A 53 12.71 -11.73 -3.16
N GLN A 54 12.61 -10.46 -2.77
CA GLN A 54 12.01 -10.06 -1.51
C GLN A 54 10.50 -9.98 -1.64
N GLU A 55 9.78 -10.62 -0.72
CA GLU A 55 8.34 -10.45 -0.57
C GLU A 55 8.04 -8.98 -0.27
N PHE A 56 7.16 -8.38 -1.05
CA PHE A 56 6.65 -7.03 -0.82
C PHE A 56 5.14 -6.99 -1.08
N ASN A 57 4.48 -5.98 -0.53
CA ASN A 57 3.13 -5.62 -0.94
C ASN A 57 3.01 -4.13 -1.22
N ILE A 58 1.99 -3.81 -2.01
CA ILE A 58 1.49 -2.49 -2.34
C ILE A 58 0.14 -2.35 -1.67
N VAL A 59 -0.07 -1.26 -0.96
CA VAL A 59 -1.33 -1.01 -0.26
C VAL A 59 -1.95 0.25 -0.82
N TYR A 60 -3.16 0.13 -1.34
CA TYR A 60 -3.99 1.23 -1.78
C TYR A 60 -5.13 1.44 -0.79
N LEU A 61 -5.17 2.63 -0.20
CA LEU A 61 -6.21 3.09 0.72
C LEU A 61 -7.18 4.00 -0.01
N ALA A 62 -8.47 3.66 0.03
CA ALA A 62 -9.54 4.55 -0.42
C ALA A 62 -10.56 4.79 0.72
N PRO A 63 -11.24 5.94 0.74
CA PRO A 63 -12.15 6.29 1.84
C PRO A 63 -13.42 5.42 1.90
N ILE A 64 -13.80 4.78 0.78
CA ILE A 64 -15.00 3.96 0.69
C ILE A 64 -14.74 2.62 0.00
N LYS A 65 -15.48 1.59 0.42
CA LYS A 65 -15.37 0.22 -0.13
C LYS A 65 -15.63 0.17 -1.64
N ALA A 66 -16.59 0.94 -2.14
CA ALA A 66 -16.92 0.97 -3.57
C ALA A 66 -15.73 1.39 -4.44
N LEU A 67 -14.92 2.35 -3.99
CA LEU A 67 -13.68 2.74 -4.69
C LEU A 67 -12.63 1.65 -4.62
N CYS A 68 -12.53 0.92 -3.50
CA CYS A 68 -11.63 -0.23 -3.39
C CYS A 68 -12.01 -1.32 -4.40
N ALA A 69 -13.30 -1.66 -4.49
CA ALA A 69 -13.82 -2.66 -5.42
C ALA A 69 -13.61 -2.26 -6.89
N GLU A 70 -13.90 -0.99 -7.23
CA GLU A 70 -13.65 -0.44 -8.57
C GLU A 70 -12.16 -0.57 -8.94
N LYS A 71 -11.26 -0.12 -8.06
CA LYS A 71 -9.82 -0.16 -8.33
C LYS A 71 -9.26 -1.56 -8.34
N ALA A 72 -9.69 -2.45 -7.46
CA ALA A 72 -9.30 -3.84 -7.52
C ALA A 72 -9.69 -4.46 -8.88
N MET A 73 -10.92 -4.23 -9.36
CA MET A 73 -11.34 -4.75 -10.67
C MET A 73 -10.55 -4.16 -11.84
N GLU A 74 -10.27 -2.86 -11.81
CA GLU A 74 -9.48 -2.18 -12.85
C GLU A 74 -8.03 -2.68 -12.86
N TRP A 75 -7.43 -2.78 -11.68
CA TRP A 75 -6.03 -3.16 -11.51
C TRP A 75 -5.78 -4.66 -11.66
N LYS A 76 -6.73 -5.53 -11.33
CA LYS A 76 -6.69 -6.95 -11.71
C LYS A 76 -6.45 -7.08 -13.23
N LYS A 77 -7.31 -6.44 -14.03
CA LYS A 77 -7.21 -6.45 -15.50
C LYS A 77 -5.90 -5.86 -16.03
N LYS A 78 -5.32 -4.87 -15.34
CA LYS A 78 -4.08 -4.21 -15.77
C LYS A 78 -2.82 -4.95 -15.34
N PHE A 79 -2.78 -5.47 -14.11
CA PHE A 79 -1.53 -5.95 -13.48
C PHE A 79 -1.42 -7.48 -13.36
N GLU A 80 -2.52 -8.23 -13.31
CA GLU A 80 -2.45 -9.71 -13.31
C GLU A 80 -1.78 -10.30 -14.56
N PRO A 81 -1.91 -9.71 -15.78
CA PRO A 81 -1.14 -10.16 -16.94
C PRO A 81 0.39 -10.06 -16.78
N PHE A 82 0.85 -9.24 -15.83
CA PHE A 82 2.27 -9.11 -15.47
C PHE A 82 2.65 -9.97 -14.25
N GLY A 83 1.76 -10.87 -13.81
CA GLY A 83 2.00 -11.76 -12.68
C GLY A 83 1.82 -11.11 -11.30
N ILE A 84 1.21 -9.92 -11.24
CA ILE A 84 0.95 -9.21 -9.98
C ILE A 84 -0.44 -9.58 -9.47
N THR A 85 -0.51 -10.18 -8.29
CA THR A 85 -1.79 -10.54 -7.67
C THR A 85 -2.43 -9.30 -7.04
N VAL A 86 -3.70 -9.06 -7.34
CA VAL A 86 -4.45 -7.90 -6.84
C VAL A 86 -5.65 -8.41 -6.06
N GLU A 87 -5.91 -7.92 -4.85
CA GLU A 87 -7.13 -8.27 -4.12
C GLU A 87 -7.78 -7.10 -3.39
N GLU A 88 -9.11 -7.16 -3.28
CA GLU A 88 -9.90 -6.25 -2.45
C GLU A 88 -10.09 -6.85 -1.06
N VAL A 89 -9.70 -6.09 -0.04
CA VAL A 89 -9.84 -6.47 1.36
C VAL A 89 -10.64 -5.41 2.09
N THR A 90 -11.94 -5.64 2.25
CA THR A 90 -12.86 -4.73 2.95
C THR A 90 -13.62 -5.44 4.05
N GLY A 91 -14.44 -4.72 4.81
CA GLY A 91 -15.16 -5.26 5.97
C GLY A 91 -16.07 -6.47 5.67
N ASP A 92 -16.50 -6.65 4.42
CA ASP A 92 -17.42 -7.73 4.02
C ASP A 92 -16.66 -8.95 3.46
N ASN A 93 -15.40 -8.76 3.08
CA ASN A 93 -14.51 -9.81 2.58
C ASN A 93 -13.47 -10.08 3.68
N THR A 94 -13.78 -10.97 4.62
CA THR A 94 -12.81 -11.45 5.61
C THR A 94 -11.83 -12.39 4.92
N GLY A 95 -10.98 -11.85 4.05
CA GLY A 95 -9.74 -12.53 3.69
C GLY A 95 -8.97 -12.73 4.99
N ASP A 96 -8.83 -13.99 5.41
CA ASP A 96 -7.98 -14.33 6.55
C ASP A 96 -6.58 -13.79 6.27
N PHE A 97 -5.86 -13.38 7.31
CA PHE A 97 -4.47 -12.92 7.21
C PHE A 97 -3.59 -13.82 6.31
N HIS A 98 -3.91 -15.12 6.28
CA HIS A 98 -3.29 -16.12 5.42
C HIS A 98 -3.48 -15.86 3.92
N THR A 99 -4.66 -15.40 3.49
CA THR A 99 -4.97 -15.05 2.10
C THR A 99 -4.15 -13.87 1.59
N LEU A 100 -3.68 -12.98 2.46
CA LEU A 100 -2.90 -11.79 2.09
C LEU A 100 -1.40 -12.05 1.91
N THR A 101 -0.92 -13.24 2.29
CA THR A 101 0.51 -13.57 2.22
C THR A 101 1.02 -13.58 0.77
N ASN A 102 0.14 -13.88 -0.18
CA ASN A 102 0.46 -14.01 -1.61
C ASN A 102 -0.20 -12.91 -2.46
N VAL A 103 -0.60 -11.80 -1.84
CA VAL A 103 -1.21 -10.65 -2.54
C VAL A 103 -0.17 -9.54 -2.67
N ASP A 104 0.16 -9.17 -3.91
CA ASP A 104 1.13 -8.13 -4.22
C ASP A 104 0.50 -6.73 -4.11
N LEU A 105 -0.78 -6.56 -4.49
CA LEU A 105 -1.49 -5.29 -4.43
C LEU A 105 -2.83 -5.43 -3.70
N ILE A 106 -2.95 -4.75 -2.57
CA ILE A 106 -4.11 -4.80 -1.68
C ILE A 106 -4.89 -3.48 -1.80
N CYS A 107 -6.15 -3.56 -2.24
CA CYS A 107 -7.10 -2.44 -2.22
C CYS A 107 -7.96 -2.53 -0.96
N THR A 108 -7.89 -1.54 -0.07
CA THR A 108 -8.55 -1.61 1.23
C THR A 108 -8.94 -0.22 1.77
N THR A 109 -9.72 -0.17 2.86
CA THR A 109 -10.02 1.08 3.55
C THR A 109 -9.05 1.31 4.72
N PRO A 110 -8.87 2.57 5.18
CA PRO A 110 -8.03 2.86 6.34
C PRO A 110 -8.43 2.05 7.58
N GLU A 111 -9.72 1.84 7.85
CA GLU A 111 -10.21 1.09 9.00
C GLU A 111 -9.87 -0.40 8.92
N LYS A 112 -10.01 -0.99 7.73
CA LYS A 112 -9.68 -2.39 7.52
C LYS A 112 -8.17 -2.60 7.61
N TRP A 113 -7.38 -1.70 7.02
CA TRP A 113 -5.92 -1.74 7.15
C TRP A 113 -5.44 -1.51 8.59
N ASP A 114 -6.09 -0.62 9.34
CA ASP A 114 -5.81 -0.39 10.75
C ASP A 114 -6.01 -1.68 11.56
N THR A 115 -7.12 -2.38 11.31
CA THR A 115 -7.41 -3.69 11.93
C THR A 115 -6.34 -4.70 11.57
N LEU A 116 -6.03 -4.86 10.27
CA LEU A 116 -5.03 -5.82 9.80
C LEU A 116 -3.66 -5.57 10.43
N THR A 117 -3.19 -4.33 10.42
CA THR A 117 -1.85 -4.01 10.95
C THR A 117 -1.76 -4.03 12.48
N ARG A 118 -2.89 -4.10 13.18
CA ARG A 118 -2.96 -4.33 14.65
C ARG A 118 -3.10 -5.80 15.01
N THR A 119 -3.72 -6.62 14.16
CA THR A 119 -3.92 -8.05 14.44
C THR A 119 -2.58 -8.78 14.44
N ARG A 120 -2.21 -9.28 15.61
CA ARG A 120 -1.05 -10.16 15.80
C ARG A 120 -1.31 -11.47 15.04
N GLY A 121 -0.39 -11.88 14.16
CA GLY A 121 -0.60 -13.05 13.31
C GLY A 121 -0.97 -14.33 14.09
N PRO A 122 -1.70 -15.29 13.48
CA PRO A 122 -2.24 -16.48 14.15
C PRO A 122 -1.20 -17.52 14.64
N GLN A 123 0.09 -17.25 14.55
CA GLN A 123 1.16 -18.15 15.02
C GLN A 123 1.54 -17.93 16.50
N PHE A 124 0.57 -17.56 17.33
CA PHE A 124 0.73 -17.25 18.76
C PHE A 124 1.05 -18.47 19.65
N ASN A 125 1.65 -19.54 19.10
CA ASN A 125 1.92 -20.80 19.78
C ASN A 125 3.32 -21.40 19.52
N ARG A 126 4.25 -20.68 18.87
CA ARG A 126 5.67 -21.12 18.72
C ARG A 126 6.62 -20.06 19.27
N LYS A 127 7.66 -20.53 19.99
CA LYS A 127 8.78 -19.78 20.61
C LYS A 127 8.88 -18.33 20.11
N VAL A 128 8.24 -17.45 20.87
CA VAL A 128 8.07 -16.02 20.57
C VAL A 128 9.31 -15.27 21.08
N PRO A 129 10.00 -14.45 20.26
CA PRO A 129 10.93 -13.43 20.74
C PRO A 129 10.27 -12.58 21.84
N GLN A 130 10.93 -12.39 22.99
CA GLN A 130 10.32 -11.72 24.17
C GLN A 130 10.05 -10.22 23.96
N ASN A 131 10.52 -9.65 22.86
CA ASN A 131 10.42 -8.25 22.48
C ASN A 131 9.30 -8.04 21.45
N GLU A 132 8.24 -7.33 21.88
CA GLU A 132 7.07 -7.01 21.05
C GLU A 132 7.42 -6.31 19.73
N ILE A 133 8.53 -5.58 19.72
CA ILE A 133 9.07 -4.88 18.54
C ILE A 133 9.53 -5.89 17.48
N GLU A 134 10.32 -6.91 17.84
CA GLU A 134 10.84 -7.89 16.88
C GLU A 134 9.71 -8.75 16.28
N LEU A 135 8.67 -9.01 17.07
CA LEU A 135 7.47 -9.72 16.61
C LEU A 135 6.67 -8.93 15.57
N PHE A 136 6.50 -7.63 15.80
CA PHE A 136 5.84 -6.71 14.88
C PHE A 136 6.60 -6.63 13.54
N PHE A 137 7.93 -6.64 13.59
CA PHE A 137 8.78 -6.61 12.41
C PHE A 137 8.82 -7.90 11.61
N GLN A 138 8.89 -9.04 12.29
CA GLN A 138 9.14 -10.32 11.64
C GLN A 138 7.89 -10.89 10.95
N PHE A 139 6.68 -10.54 11.41
CA PHE A 139 5.44 -11.17 10.93
C PHE A 139 4.31 -10.20 10.53
N GLY A 140 4.48 -8.88 10.70
CA GLY A 140 3.44 -7.91 10.40
C GLY A 140 3.32 -7.63 8.89
N ILE A 141 2.10 -7.71 8.34
CA ILE A 141 1.84 -7.36 6.92
C ILE A 141 2.32 -5.94 6.55
N ALA A 142 2.37 -5.03 7.54
CA ALA A 142 2.90 -3.68 7.41
C ALA A 142 4.41 -3.60 7.14
N SER A 143 5.21 -4.55 7.62
CA SER A 143 6.67 -4.53 7.41
C SER A 143 7.05 -4.93 5.98
N LYS A 144 6.15 -5.63 5.28
CA LYS A 144 6.30 -5.97 3.85
C LYS A 144 5.84 -4.87 2.90
N THR A 145 5.17 -3.82 3.41
CA THR A 145 4.65 -2.74 2.56
C THR A 145 5.76 -1.88 2.00
N ALA A 146 6.00 -2.01 0.71
CA ALA A 146 6.99 -1.25 -0.03
C ALA A 146 6.43 0.04 -0.63
N LEU A 147 5.11 0.10 -0.86
CA LEU A 147 4.41 1.29 -1.35
C LEU A 147 3.03 1.41 -0.68
N LEU A 148 2.78 2.58 -0.08
CA LEU A 148 1.47 2.97 0.45
C LEU A 148 0.92 4.10 -0.42
N ILE A 149 -0.27 3.87 -0.98
CA ILE A 149 -1.00 4.82 -1.80
C ILE A 149 -2.26 5.22 -1.02
N VAL A 150 -2.48 6.53 -0.86
CA VAL A 150 -3.64 7.08 -0.15
C VAL A 150 -4.44 7.92 -1.14
N ASP A 151 -5.62 7.44 -1.52
CA ASP A 151 -6.57 8.22 -2.31
C ASP A 151 -7.45 9.09 -1.42
N GLU A 152 -7.86 10.24 -1.94
CA GLU A 152 -8.68 11.23 -1.25
C GLU A 152 -8.18 11.54 0.18
N VAL A 153 -6.88 11.84 0.30
CA VAL A 153 -6.22 12.20 1.57
C VAL A 153 -6.88 13.39 2.28
N HIS A 154 -7.65 14.21 1.56
CA HIS A 154 -8.44 15.28 2.14
C HIS A 154 -9.52 14.79 3.13
N SER A 155 -9.89 13.50 3.07
CA SER A 155 -10.76 12.83 4.05
C SER A 155 -10.18 12.79 5.47
N LEU A 156 -8.90 13.19 5.66
CA LEU A 156 -8.33 13.47 6.98
C LEU A 156 -9.13 14.49 7.79
N ASN A 157 -9.85 15.40 7.14
CA ASN A 157 -10.67 16.40 7.84
C ASN A 157 -12.08 15.92 8.18
N ASP A 158 -12.44 14.70 7.79
CA ASP A 158 -13.75 14.11 8.06
C ASP A 158 -13.75 13.32 9.39
N GLU A 159 -14.93 12.87 9.83
CA GLU A 159 -15.10 12.10 11.08
C GLU A 159 -14.22 10.83 11.15
N ARG A 160 -13.86 10.27 9.98
CA ARG A 160 -13.01 9.07 9.86
C ARG A 160 -11.52 9.37 9.71
N GLY A 161 -11.14 10.65 9.66
CA GLY A 161 -9.76 11.09 9.42
C GLY A 161 -8.76 10.60 10.46
N GLY A 162 -9.16 10.47 11.73
CA GLY A 162 -8.30 9.97 12.81
C GLY A 162 -7.78 8.55 12.57
N THR A 163 -8.55 7.69 11.90
CA THR A 163 -8.10 6.34 11.55
C THR A 163 -7.03 6.39 10.46
N LEU A 164 -7.23 7.21 9.43
CA LEU A 164 -6.25 7.40 8.36
C LEU A 164 -4.94 7.99 8.91
N GLU A 165 -5.03 8.98 9.82
CA GLU A 165 -3.86 9.55 10.50
C GLU A 165 -3.09 8.49 11.29
N ALA A 166 -3.80 7.65 12.07
CA ALA A 166 -3.19 6.59 12.85
C ALA A 166 -2.47 5.55 11.96
N VAL A 167 -3.08 5.21 10.82
CA VAL A 167 -2.47 4.32 9.81
C VAL A 167 -1.21 4.93 9.23
N ILE A 168 -1.26 6.16 8.72
CA ILE A 168 -0.10 6.84 8.11
C ILE A 168 1.04 6.95 9.13
N SER A 169 0.71 7.33 10.37
CA SER A 169 1.68 7.43 11.47
C SER A 169 2.35 6.09 11.76
N ARG A 170 1.59 5.00 11.82
CA ARG A 170 2.12 3.64 12.00
C ARG A 170 3.04 3.24 10.86
N MET A 171 2.62 3.46 9.61
CA MET A 171 3.43 3.08 8.44
C MET A 171 4.76 3.86 8.40
N ARG A 172 4.74 5.15 8.76
CA ARG A 172 5.94 5.98 8.86
C ARG A 172 6.88 5.50 9.99
N LEU A 173 6.32 5.13 11.14
CA LEU A 173 7.10 4.55 12.23
C LEU A 173 7.73 3.22 11.80
N THR A 174 6.96 2.31 11.21
CA THR A 174 7.45 1.02 10.67
C THR A 174 8.60 1.24 9.69
N GLN A 175 8.46 2.18 8.75
CA GLN A 175 9.52 2.52 7.79
C GLN A 175 10.80 2.99 8.50
N THR A 176 10.66 3.85 9.51
CA THR A 176 11.79 4.40 10.27
C THR A 176 12.53 3.27 11.00
N LEU A 177 11.78 2.41 11.68
CA LEU A 177 12.36 1.31 12.43
C LEU A 177 13.01 0.26 11.49
N LEU A 178 12.42 -0.03 10.32
CA LEU A 178 13.02 -0.94 9.32
C LEU A 178 14.36 -0.41 8.80
N ARG A 179 14.46 0.91 8.56
CA ARG A 179 15.72 1.55 8.14
C ARG A 179 16.80 1.40 9.21
N HIS A 180 16.47 1.63 10.48
CA HIS A 180 17.40 1.43 11.59
C HIS A 180 17.89 -0.03 11.68
N ALA A 181 16.98 -1.00 11.64
CA ALA A 181 17.34 -2.41 11.67
C ALA A 181 18.22 -2.83 10.48
N SER A 182 17.98 -2.26 9.29
CA SER A 182 18.82 -2.52 8.12
C SER A 182 20.22 -1.90 8.22
N SER A 183 20.36 -0.74 8.85
CA SER A 183 21.66 -0.10 9.07
C SER A 183 22.51 -0.83 10.11
N GLU A 184 21.90 -1.36 11.17
CA GLU A 184 22.61 -2.15 12.20
C GLU A 184 23.12 -3.48 11.65
N ARG A 185 22.40 -4.10 10.71
CA ARG A 185 22.84 -5.36 10.06
C ARG A 185 23.96 -5.16 9.03
N ALA A 186 24.19 -3.93 8.58
CA ALA A 186 25.21 -3.59 7.59
C ALA A 186 26.53 -3.09 8.21
N ALA A 187 26.56 -2.89 9.53
CA ALA A 187 27.73 -2.52 10.33
C ALA A 187 28.34 -3.77 10.99
#